data_AF-A0A537Y661-F1
#
_entry.id   AF-A0A537Y661-F1
#
_cell.length_a   1.000
_cell.length_b   1.000
_cell.length_c   1.000
_cell.angle_alpha   90.00
_cell.angle_beta   90.00
_cell.angle_gamma   90.00
#
_symmetry.space_group_name_H-M   'P 1'
#
loop_
_entity.id
_entity.type
_entity.pdbx_description
1 polymer ?
#
loop_
_entity_poly.entity_id
_entity_poly.type
_entity_poly.pdbx_seq_one_letter_code
_entity_poly.pdbx_strand_id
1 'polypeptide(L)'
;MLDIVENLGKRQLSVTSFASRYSVTTRYIQKLFEGEGTTFTEYVLERRLLEANRLPGDSRYAERSIGDIAFKVGFGDLSYFTRSFRRRFGMTPSDAREQARRDGAIL
;
A
#
# COMPACT_ATOMS: atom_id res chain seq x y z
N MET A 1 8.63 -1.77 12.82
CA MET A 1 7.92 -1.80 11.51
C MET A 1 6.44 -2.19 11.63
N LEU A 2 6.01 -3.02 12.59
CA LEU A 2 4.60 -3.44 12.78
C LEU A 2 3.60 -2.27 12.81
N ASP A 3 3.89 -1.21 13.57
CA ASP A 3 3.02 -0.03 13.63
C ASP A 3 2.76 0.62 12.26
N ILE A 4 3.74 0.62 11.36
CA ILE A 4 3.56 1.17 10.00
C ILE A 4 2.52 0.33 9.25
N VAL A 5 2.58 -0.99 9.36
CA VAL A 5 1.66 -1.92 8.69
C VAL A 5 0.24 -1.77 9.21
N GLU A 6 0.06 -1.60 10.51
CA GLU A 6 -1.25 -1.37 11.14
C GLU A 6 -1.87 -0.03 10.73
N ASN A 7 -1.05 0.93 10.30
CA ASN A 7 -1.47 2.29 9.99
C ASN A 7 -1.46 2.62 8.49
N LEU A 8 -1.27 1.65 7.59
CA LEU A 8 -1.15 1.89 6.14
C LEU A 8 -2.32 2.70 5.56
N GLY A 9 -3.55 2.43 6.03
CA GLY A 9 -4.75 3.12 5.60
C GLY A 9 -4.81 4.60 5.99
N LYS A 10 -3.97 5.07 6.92
CA LYS A 10 -3.91 6.50 7.27
C LYS A 10 -3.20 7.26 6.17
N ARG A 11 -3.95 8.07 5.42
CA ARG A 11 -3.40 8.91 4.33
C ARG A 11 -2.22 9.79 4.79
N GLN A 12 -2.28 10.31 6.02
CA GLN A 12 -1.26 11.18 6.59
C GLN A 12 -0.05 10.45 7.18
N LEU A 13 0.05 9.11 7.00
CA LEU A 13 1.22 8.35 7.42
C LEU A 13 2.45 8.80 6.62
N SER A 14 3.27 9.61 7.29
CA SER A 14 4.50 10.21 6.78
C SER A 14 5.63 9.99 7.78
N VAL A 15 6.88 10.17 7.32
CA VAL A 15 8.04 10.11 8.21
C VAL A 15 7.91 11.09 9.38
N THR A 16 7.35 12.29 9.14
CA THR A 16 7.13 13.32 10.15
C THR A 16 6.09 12.87 11.17
N SER A 17 4.90 12.44 10.72
CA SER A 17 3.85 11.98 11.65
C SER A 17 4.29 10.77 12.47
N PHE A 18 5.09 9.88 11.86
CA PHE A 18 5.62 8.70 12.53
C PHE A 18 6.67 9.09 13.56
N ALA A 19 7.65 9.93 13.21
CA ALA A 19 8.69 10.41 14.11
C ALA A 19 8.09 11.14 15.34
N SER A 20 7.10 12.01 15.13
CA SER A 20 6.40 12.71 16.21
C SER A 20 5.71 11.76 17.19
N ARG A 21 5.12 10.66 16.70
CA ARG A 21 4.45 9.66 17.56
C ARG A 21 5.40 8.91 18.49
N TYR A 22 6.66 8.75 18.09
CA TYR A 22 7.69 8.04 18.84
C TYR A 22 8.70 8.96 19.51
N SER A 23 8.46 10.28 19.51
CA SER A 23 9.37 11.27 20.09
C SER A 23 10.82 11.17 19.58
N VAL A 24 10.98 10.81 18.29
CA VAL A 24 12.28 10.76 17.61
C VAL A 24 12.35 11.77 16.49
N THR A 25 13.55 12.02 15.97
CA THR A 25 13.73 12.91 14.81
C THR A 25 13.39 12.18 13.51
N THR A 26 12.94 12.92 12.51
CA THR A 26 12.76 12.40 11.14
C THR A 26 14.06 11.82 10.58
N ARG A 27 15.19 12.46 10.88
CA ARG A 27 16.54 12.03 10.48
C ARG A 27 16.89 10.64 11.03
N TYR A 28 16.52 10.36 12.28
CA TYR A 28 16.72 9.04 12.87
C TYR A 28 15.93 7.97 12.10
N ILE A 29 14.66 8.22 11.82
CA ILE A 29 13.82 7.30 11.03
C ILE A 29 14.41 7.11 9.64
N GLN A 30 14.78 8.19 8.94
CA GLN A 30 15.41 8.09 7.62
C GLN A 30 16.68 7.23 7.65
N LYS A 31 17.54 7.42 8.64
CA LYS A 31 18.75 6.61 8.82
C LYS A 31 18.48 5.13 9.04
N LEU A 32 17.42 4.79 9.79
CA LEU A 32 17.00 3.40 9.94
C LEU A 32 16.61 2.78 8.60
N PHE A 33 15.80 3.46 7.79
CA PHE A 33 15.39 2.93 6.49
C PHE A 33 16.55 2.91 5.47
N GLU A 34 17.44 3.90 5.50
CA GLU A 34 18.67 3.90 4.69
C GLU A 34 19.54 2.66 4.98
N GLY A 35 19.66 2.26 6.26
CA GLY A 35 20.36 1.04 6.65
C GLY A 35 19.74 -0.24 6.07
N GLU A 36 18.45 -0.21 5.77
CA GLU A 36 17.68 -1.29 5.13
C GLU A 36 17.64 -1.15 3.59
N GLY A 37 18.34 -0.17 3.01
CA GLY A 37 18.40 0.04 1.56
C GLY A 37 17.13 0.61 0.93
N THR A 38 16.29 1.29 1.69
CA THR A 38 15.02 1.89 1.23
C THR A 38 14.78 3.25 1.90
N THR A 39 13.75 3.97 1.48
CA THR A 39 13.21 5.09 2.27
C THR A 39 11.93 4.68 3.02
N PHE A 40 11.55 5.48 4.03
CA PHE A 40 10.26 5.32 4.72
C PHE A 40 9.08 5.36 3.74
N THR A 41 9.12 6.31 2.80
CA THR A 41 8.03 6.53 1.84
C THR A 41 7.92 5.36 0.86
N GLU A 42 9.03 4.84 0.36
CA GLU A 42 9.04 3.66 -0.51
C GLU A 42 8.54 2.42 0.22
N TYR A 43 8.96 2.23 1.47
CA TYR A 43 8.46 1.12 2.29
C TYR A 43 6.94 1.21 2.48
N VAL A 44 6.41 2.37 2.88
CA VAL A 44 4.96 2.56 3.02
C VAL A 44 4.25 2.31 1.69
N LEU A 45 4.76 2.85 0.59
CA LEU A 45 4.19 2.66 -0.74
C LEU A 45 4.12 1.17 -1.11
N GLU A 46 5.23 0.44 -0.95
CA GLU A 46 5.32 -0.99 -1.23
C GLU A 46 4.29 -1.78 -0.39
N ARG A 47 4.22 -1.51 0.92
CA ARG A 47 3.26 -2.18 1.79
C ARG A 47 1.81 -1.89 1.41
N ARG A 48 1.48 -0.66 0.99
CA ARG A 48 0.14 -0.30 0.50
C ARG A 48 -0.21 -1.02 -0.80
N LEU A 49 0.74 -1.10 -1.73
CA LEU A 49 0.55 -1.77 -3.01
C LEU A 49 0.36 -3.28 -2.85
N LEU A 50 1.16 -3.92 -1.99
CA LEU A 50 1.01 -5.34 -1.66
C LEU A 50 -0.36 -5.65 -1.04
N GLU A 51 -0.82 -4.82 -0.10
CA GLU A 51 -2.14 -5.02 0.50
C GLU A 51 -3.26 -4.81 -0.52
N ALA A 52 -3.15 -3.78 -1.38
CA ALA A 52 -4.12 -3.55 -2.45
C ALA A 52 -4.21 -4.73 -3.44
N ASN A 53 -3.10 -5.41 -3.71
CA ASN A 53 -3.07 -6.60 -4.56
C ASN A 53 -3.69 -7.83 -3.88
N ARG A 54 -3.61 -7.91 -2.54
CA ARG A 54 -4.16 -9.02 -1.76
C ARG A 54 -5.69 -8.92 -1.58
N LEU A 55 -6.21 -7.70 -1.40
CA LEU A 55 -7.61 -7.47 -1.03
C LEU A 55 -8.65 -8.08 -2.00
N PRO A 56 -8.50 -8.04 -3.33
CA PRO A 56 -9.47 -8.65 -4.24
C PRO A 56 -9.71 -10.16 -4.03
N GLY A 57 -8.72 -10.89 -3.48
CA GLY A 57 -8.86 -12.32 -3.15
C GLY A 57 -9.58 -12.59 -1.82
N ASP A 58 -9.88 -11.57 -1.02
CA ASP A 58 -10.64 -11.67 0.23
C ASP A 58 -12.13 -11.44 -0.07
N SER A 59 -12.98 -12.40 0.30
CA SER A 59 -14.42 -12.35 0.01
C SER A 59 -15.11 -11.09 0.55
N ARG A 60 -14.57 -10.47 1.61
CA ARG A 60 -15.08 -9.21 2.19
C ARG A 60 -14.85 -8.00 1.28
N TYR A 61 -13.93 -8.11 0.32
CA TYR A 61 -13.49 -7.02 -0.56
C TYR A 61 -13.64 -7.33 -2.05
N ALA A 62 -14.01 -8.56 -2.42
CA ALA A 62 -14.15 -9.01 -3.81
C ALA A 62 -15.09 -8.14 -4.66
N GLU A 63 -16.14 -7.57 -4.05
CA GLU A 63 -17.12 -6.68 -4.69
C GLU A 63 -16.83 -5.18 -4.48
N ARG A 64 -15.75 -4.83 -3.78
CA ARG A 64 -15.36 -3.42 -3.61
C ARG A 64 -14.80 -2.86 -4.91
N SER A 65 -15.05 -1.57 -5.14
CA SER A 65 -14.46 -0.89 -6.28
C SER A 65 -12.95 -0.76 -6.10
N ILE A 66 -12.21 -0.67 -7.20
CA ILE A 66 -10.76 -0.39 -7.17
C ILE A 66 -10.48 0.95 -6.46
N GLY A 67 -11.39 1.92 -6.59
CA GLY A 67 -11.31 3.19 -5.87
C GLY A 67 -11.40 3.01 -4.34
N ASP A 68 -12.36 2.23 -3.87
CA ASP A 68 -12.51 1.94 -2.43
C ASP A 68 -11.28 1.20 -1.88
N ILE A 69 -10.72 0.26 -2.65
CA ILE A 69 -9.48 -0.45 -2.29
C ILE A 69 -8.32 0.55 -2.16
N ALA A 70 -8.16 1.46 -3.14
CA ALA A 70 -7.11 2.47 -3.12
C ALA A 70 -7.23 3.38 -1.87
N PHE A 71 -8.43 3.86 -1.56
CA PHE A 71 -8.65 4.67 -0.36
C PHE A 71 -8.45 3.88 0.93
N LYS A 72 -8.88 2.62 0.98
CA LYS A 72 -8.73 1.73 2.14
C LYS A 72 -7.26 1.51 2.51
N VAL A 73 -6.39 1.35 1.52
CA VAL A 73 -4.95 1.20 1.75
C VAL A 73 -4.22 2.54 1.87
N GLY A 74 -4.93 3.67 1.86
CA GLY A 74 -4.39 4.98 2.22
C GLY A 74 -3.89 5.84 1.05
N PHE A 75 -4.22 5.51 -0.21
CA PHE A 75 -4.04 6.43 -1.32
C PHE A 75 -5.08 7.55 -1.26
N GLY A 76 -4.67 8.77 -1.60
CA GLY A 76 -5.58 9.92 -1.75
C GLY A 76 -5.90 10.29 -3.20
N ASP A 77 -5.16 9.70 -4.15
CA ASP A 77 -5.28 9.98 -5.58
C ASP A 77 -5.29 8.66 -6.36
N LEU A 78 -6.37 8.42 -7.09
CA LEU A 78 -6.58 7.19 -7.84
C LEU A 78 -5.63 7.06 -9.03
N SER A 79 -5.24 8.20 -9.62
CA SER A 79 -4.31 8.23 -10.75
C SER A 79 -2.90 7.81 -10.32
N TYR A 80 -2.43 8.34 -9.19
CA TYR A 80 -1.16 7.96 -8.56
C TYR A 80 -1.17 6.50 -8.10
N PHE A 81 -2.26 6.04 -7.51
CA PHE A 81 -2.43 4.62 -7.18
C PHE A 81 -2.25 3.73 -8.41
N THR A 82 -3.03 3.97 -9.47
CA THR A 82 -2.99 3.15 -10.69
C THR A 82 -1.60 3.12 -11.33
N ARG A 83 -0.93 4.29 -11.43
CA ARG A 83 0.43 4.37 -11.96
C ARG A 83 1.44 3.61 -11.09
N SER A 84 1.35 3.75 -9.77
CA SER A 84 2.26 3.08 -8.84
C SER A 84 2.05 1.57 -8.83
N PHE A 85 0.80 1.13 -8.86
CA PHE A 85 0.43 -0.29 -8.95
C PHE A 85 0.95 -0.90 -10.24
N ARG A 86 0.70 -0.27 -11.39
CA ARG A 86 1.20 -0.75 -12.68
C ARG A 86 2.73 -0.80 -12.73
N ARG A 87 3.41 0.20 -12.18
CA ARG A 87 4.88 0.18 -12.07
C ARG A 87 5.36 -1.03 -11.25
N ARG A 88 4.66 -1.39 -10.18
CA ARG A 88 5.06 -2.45 -9.26
C ARG A 88 4.72 -3.87 -9.75
N PHE A 89 3.58 -4.05 -10.41
CA PHE A 89 3.03 -5.37 -10.77
C PHE A 89 2.94 -5.62 -12.28
N GLY A 90 3.28 -4.63 -13.11
CA GLY A 90 3.23 -4.74 -14.57
C GLY A 90 1.83 -4.61 -15.20
N MET A 91 0.76 -4.61 -14.39
CA MET A 91 -0.63 -4.57 -14.85
C MET A 91 -1.47 -3.57 -14.03
N THR A 92 -2.68 -3.24 -14.49
CA THR A 92 -3.56 -2.36 -13.71
C THR A 92 -4.22 -3.11 -12.55
N PRO A 93 -4.70 -2.41 -11.50
CA PRO A 93 -5.45 -3.05 -10.42
C PRO A 93 -6.71 -3.78 -10.92
N SER A 94 -7.36 -3.27 -11.96
CA SER A 94 -8.53 -3.91 -12.57
C SER A 94 -8.16 -5.22 -13.26
N ASP A 95 -7.03 -5.25 -13.99
CA ASP A 95 -6.53 -6.46 -14.64
C ASP A 95 -6.15 -7.53 -13.60
N ALA A 96 -5.48 -7.13 -12.51
CA ALA A 96 -5.13 -8.02 -11.42
C ALA A 96 -6.37 -8.65 -10.76
N ARG A 97 -7.44 -7.88 -10.58
CA ARG A 97 -8.72 -8.40 -10.06
C ARG A 97 -9.36 -9.39 -11.02
N GLU A 98 -9.38 -9.09 -12.31
CA GLU A 98 -9.94 -9.98 -13.32
C GLU A 98 -9.15 -11.29 -13.39
N GLN A 99 -7.81 -11.23 -13.31
CA GLN A 99 -6.96 -12.41 -13.24
C GLN A 99 -7.28 -13.26 -12.00
N ALA A 100 -7.36 -12.64 -10.82
CA ALA A 100 -7.68 -13.35 -9.58
C ALA A 100 -9.07 -14.04 -9.62
N ARG A 101 -10.06 -13.41 -10.27
CA ARG A 101 -11.39 -14.00 -10.47
C ARG A 101 -11.35 -15.21 -11.40
N ARG A 102 -10.55 -15.14 -12.47
CA ARG A 102 -10.35 -16.28 -13.38
C ARG A 102 -9.65 -17.43 -12.69
N ASP A 103 -8.58 -17.16 -11.96
CA ASP A 103 -7.82 -18.20 -11.25
C ASP A 103 -8.66 -18.88 -10.17
N GLY A 104 -9.51 -18.12 -9.46
CA GLY A 104 -10.45 -18.66 -8.47
C GLY A 104 -11.65 -19.39 -9.07
N ALA A 105 -11.98 -19.19 -10.35
CA ALA A 105 -13.05 -19.90 -11.05
C ALA A 105 -12.57 -21.22 -11.70
N ILE A 106 -11.26 -21.47 -11.72
CA ILE A 106 -10.64 -22.69 -12.27
C ILE A 106 -10.46 -23.77 -11.18
N LEU A 107 -10.74 -23.46 -9.91
CA LEU A 107 -10.75 -24.39 -8.77
C LEU A 107 -12.17 -24.74 -8.35
#